data_AF-J7LCA7-F1
#
_entry.id   AF-J7LCA7-F1
#
_cell.length_a   1.000
_cell.length_b   1.000
_cell.length_c   1.000
_cell.angle_alpha   90.00
_cell.angle_beta   90.00
_cell.angle_gamma   90.00
#
_symmetry.space_group_name_H-M   'P 1'
#
loop_
_entity.id
_entity.type
_entity.pdbx_description
1 polymer ?
#
loop_
_entity_poly.entity_id
_entity_poly.type
_entity_poly.pdbx_seq_one_letter_code
_entity_poly.pdbx_strand_id
1 'polypeptide(L)'
;MRRTETEERGIAWSMAAAMTVTTVFVLSNAPTPLYVSWQREWGFSSGTLTMVFACYMVGLVGSLLVAGRLADRYGRRVVLVPALIAAVLSGLLFLLAQGVAWLLAARLLAGISVGGAVTAGMAAVVDLAPEGRRRIGGLIASASMVLGAGLGPLLAGITARNSDSPQIWVFTLVTTLTVIALGVGLLLPLPHPDRSLPSGEGGPWRWPSPPRNRRRELVWGAATFAPGITATSFVLSLGPSVLAGPLGVGDPLVAGLIACVMFLVATGVQFAVGRLSTRTHLAVSSVAAIASMALLAGAVTVAPVWPLFLTSALLAGAAQGLGQLAGLTLIATRVPHERRAESNAALNIAGYVPAGALPVATGHLADATGLGAAVVVFAVVLGVFAALALPIVRLSIARHPNRSEKRRQKENEMEKNGVGPPEPGSTLVIVAHPDLGSSRVNSAWVRALTEEGGTTVRVLTEERGADGFDVRAEQRALAAHERIVLQFPFRWYGAPPILAEWLEVALERGWAYGPGGHALEGKELSIAVSTWSRADDYTVDGRYHRVMSELTSPFETIAARVGMRYRPGHLADAARDYARWSAGREDGALRKV
;
A
#
# COMPACT_ATOMS: atom_id res chain seq x y z
N MET A 1 -25.31 19.95 -15.62
CA MET A 1 -26.38 19.55 -14.68
C MET A 1 -26.46 18.03 -14.47
N ARG A 2 -26.72 17.18 -15.48
CA ARG A 2 -26.79 15.71 -15.23
C ARG A 2 -25.48 15.09 -14.71
N ARG A 3 -24.31 15.51 -15.22
CA ARG A 3 -23.01 14.97 -14.81
C ARG A 3 -22.65 15.32 -13.36
N THR A 4 -23.00 16.53 -12.91
CA THR A 4 -22.78 17.01 -11.54
C THR A 4 -23.67 16.31 -10.52
N GLU A 5 -24.94 16.04 -10.85
CA GLU A 5 -25.85 15.28 -9.97
C GLU A 5 -25.40 13.82 -9.76
N THR A 6 -24.89 13.16 -10.80
CA THR A 6 -24.31 11.81 -10.66
C THR A 6 -23.04 11.79 -9.82
N GLU A 7 -22.19 12.82 -9.91
CA GLU A 7 -20.99 12.92 -9.08
C GLU A 7 -21.33 13.16 -7.61
N GLU A 8 -22.27 14.07 -7.32
CA GLU A 8 -22.73 14.35 -5.95
C GLU A 8 -23.36 13.13 -5.30
N ARG A 9 -24.20 12.39 -6.04
CA ARG A 9 -24.78 11.13 -5.56
C ARG A 9 -23.72 10.07 -5.27
N GLY A 10 -22.69 9.93 -6.12
CA GLY A 10 -21.59 8.99 -5.87
C GLY A 10 -20.81 9.32 -4.61
N ILE A 11 -20.51 10.61 -4.38
CA ILE A 11 -19.84 11.04 -3.14
C ILE A 11 -20.74 10.80 -1.92
N ALA A 12 -22.04 11.09 -2.01
CA ALA A 12 -22.97 10.82 -0.91
C ALA A 12 -22.99 9.32 -0.53
N TRP A 13 -23.01 8.41 -1.51
CA TRP A 13 -22.93 6.97 -1.25
C TRP A 13 -21.57 6.54 -0.68
N SER A 14 -20.47 7.13 -1.16
CA SER A 14 -19.14 6.91 -0.60
C SER A 14 -19.07 7.33 0.88
N MET A 15 -19.64 8.50 1.22
CA MET A 15 -19.74 8.99 2.59
C MET A 15 -20.65 8.11 3.46
N ALA A 16 -21.78 7.63 2.92
CA ALA A 16 -22.66 6.70 3.62
C ALA A 16 -21.95 5.38 3.94
N ALA A 17 -21.19 4.83 2.99
CA ALA A 17 -20.35 3.66 3.25
C ALA A 17 -19.26 3.97 4.28
N ALA A 18 -18.65 5.16 4.24
CA ALA A 18 -17.64 5.58 5.20
C ALA A 18 -18.20 5.65 6.63
N MET A 19 -19.44 6.11 6.79
CA MET A 19 -20.14 6.10 8.07
C MET A 19 -20.26 4.70 8.67
N THR A 20 -20.49 3.67 7.84
CA THR A 20 -20.53 2.28 8.32
C THR A 20 -19.18 1.83 8.87
N VAL A 21 -18.08 2.19 8.20
CA VAL A 21 -16.71 1.89 8.64
C VAL A 21 -16.39 2.62 9.94
N THR A 22 -16.65 3.93 10.00
CA THR A 22 -16.47 4.76 11.20
C THR A 22 -17.16 4.12 12.40
N THR A 23 -18.43 3.74 12.24
CA THR A 23 -19.26 3.20 13.32
C THR A 23 -18.72 1.87 13.87
N VAL A 24 -18.24 0.98 13.00
CA VAL A 24 -17.61 -0.28 13.42
C VAL A 24 -16.34 -0.03 14.23
N PHE A 25 -15.54 0.97 13.85
CA PHE A 25 -14.33 1.34 14.58
C PHE A 25 -14.60 2.09 15.90
N VAL A 26 -15.71 2.85 15.98
CA VAL A 26 -16.21 3.41 17.24
C VAL A 26 -16.53 2.27 18.20
N LEU A 27 -17.29 1.27 17.76
CA LEU A 27 -17.64 0.10 18.56
C LEU A 27 -16.41 -0.67 19.08
N SER A 28 -15.42 -0.93 18.22
CA SER A 28 -14.26 -1.76 18.61
C SER A 28 -13.38 -1.12 19.69
N ASN A 29 -13.39 0.22 19.80
CA ASN A 29 -12.50 0.98 20.68
C ASN A 29 -13.24 1.66 21.85
N ALA A 30 -14.57 1.78 21.80
CA ALA A 30 -15.39 2.30 22.91
C ALA A 30 -15.18 1.60 24.27
N PRO A 31 -14.89 0.29 24.38
CA PRO A 31 -14.74 -0.33 25.71
C PRO A 31 -13.46 0.07 26.45
N THR A 32 -12.46 0.65 25.78
CA THR A 32 -11.13 0.95 26.34
C THR A 32 -11.16 1.72 27.68
N PRO A 33 -11.82 2.88 27.81
CA PRO A 33 -11.88 3.62 29.08
C PRO A 33 -12.76 2.95 30.16
N LEU A 34 -13.58 1.95 29.80
CA LEU A 34 -14.48 1.24 30.73
C LEU A 34 -13.85 0.01 31.38
N TYR A 35 -12.68 -0.44 30.90
CA TYR A 35 -12.07 -1.64 31.44
C TYR A 35 -11.69 -1.54 32.92
N VAL A 36 -11.22 -0.38 33.36
CA VAL A 36 -10.83 -0.18 34.76
C VAL A 36 -12.05 -0.21 35.68
N SER A 37 -13.21 0.33 35.25
CA SER A 37 -14.44 0.23 36.04
C SER A 37 -14.93 -1.21 36.10
N TRP A 38 -14.97 -1.93 34.98
CA TRP A 38 -15.34 -3.34 34.97
C TRP A 38 -14.39 -4.23 35.78
N GLN A 39 -13.07 -3.95 35.75
CA GLN A 39 -12.10 -4.67 36.58
C GLN A 39 -12.40 -4.48 38.07
N ARG A 40 -12.77 -3.26 38.49
CA ARG A 40 -13.11 -2.96 39.89
C ARG A 40 -14.45 -3.59 40.29
N GLU A 41 -15.46 -3.51 39.44
CA GLU A 41 -16.80 -4.02 39.71
C GLU A 41 -16.88 -5.55 39.70
N TRP A 42 -16.24 -6.19 38.72
CA TRP A 42 -16.31 -7.64 38.52
C TRP A 42 -15.08 -8.39 39.04
N GLY A 43 -14.06 -7.67 39.52
CA GLY A 43 -12.91 -8.24 40.22
C GLY A 43 -11.98 -9.11 39.37
N PHE A 44 -11.92 -8.92 38.04
CA PHE A 44 -11.06 -9.73 37.18
C PHE A 44 -9.65 -9.14 37.00
N SER A 45 -8.69 -10.04 36.75
CA SER A 45 -7.26 -9.73 36.72
C SER A 45 -6.81 -8.95 35.47
N SER A 46 -5.55 -8.48 35.45
CA SER A 46 -4.97 -7.81 34.27
C SER A 46 -4.75 -8.79 33.11
N GLY A 47 -4.39 -10.04 33.40
CA GLY A 47 -4.34 -11.11 32.39
C GLY A 47 -5.69 -11.39 31.75
N THR A 48 -6.77 -11.33 32.53
CA THR A 48 -8.13 -11.52 32.00
C THR A 48 -8.53 -10.35 31.09
N LEU A 49 -8.19 -9.11 31.46
CA LEU A 49 -8.41 -7.93 30.61
C LEU A 49 -7.72 -8.09 29.25
N THR A 50 -6.46 -8.50 29.25
CA THR A 50 -5.70 -8.63 28.01
C THR A 50 -6.17 -9.82 27.16
N MET A 51 -6.70 -10.88 27.78
CA MET A 51 -7.39 -11.96 27.07
C MET A 51 -8.66 -11.47 26.35
N VAL A 52 -9.46 -10.63 27.02
CA VAL A 52 -10.62 -9.96 26.41
C VAL A 52 -10.20 -9.16 25.18
N PHE A 53 -9.10 -8.41 25.27
CA PHE A 53 -8.55 -7.68 24.14
C PHE A 53 -8.00 -8.60 23.02
N ALA A 54 -7.31 -9.69 23.37
CA ALA A 54 -6.79 -10.64 22.38
C ALA A 54 -7.88 -11.41 21.63
N CYS A 55 -9.03 -11.65 22.27
CA CYS A 55 -10.18 -12.29 21.62
C CYS A 55 -10.68 -11.49 20.39
N TYR A 56 -10.57 -10.16 20.45
CA TYR A 56 -10.80 -9.29 19.30
C TYR A 56 -9.81 -9.54 18.15
N MET A 57 -8.52 -9.73 18.45
CA MET A 57 -7.51 -10.04 17.42
C MET A 57 -7.78 -11.39 16.74
N VAL A 58 -8.29 -12.38 17.50
CA VAL A 58 -8.69 -13.68 16.95
C VAL A 58 -9.83 -13.51 15.94
N GLY A 59 -10.88 -12.76 16.29
CA GLY A 59 -11.99 -12.47 15.39
C GLY A 59 -11.55 -11.69 14.14
N LEU A 60 -10.68 -10.70 14.33
CA LEU A 60 -10.13 -9.88 13.26
C LEU A 60 -9.32 -10.71 12.26
N VAL A 61 -8.32 -11.47 12.75
CA VAL A 61 -7.48 -12.32 11.91
C VAL A 61 -8.32 -13.40 11.21
N GLY A 62 -9.22 -14.06 11.95
CA GLY A 62 -10.13 -15.08 11.37
C GLY A 62 -10.99 -14.53 10.24
N SER A 63 -11.54 -13.32 10.41
CA SER A 63 -12.30 -12.66 9.36
C SER A 63 -11.44 -12.26 8.16
N LEU A 64 -10.23 -11.75 8.36
CA LEU A 64 -9.34 -11.34 7.26
C LEU A 64 -8.95 -12.49 6.33
N LEU A 65 -8.89 -13.73 6.84
CA LEU A 65 -8.59 -14.93 6.06
C LEU A 65 -9.69 -15.29 5.05
N VAL A 66 -10.92 -14.84 5.28
CA VAL A 66 -12.10 -15.21 4.48
C VAL A 66 -12.66 -14.04 3.70
N ALA A 67 -12.76 -12.88 4.35
CA ALA A 67 -13.51 -11.73 3.90
C ALA A 67 -13.01 -11.17 2.56
N GLY A 68 -11.70 -11.14 2.33
CA GLY A 68 -11.13 -10.65 1.06
C GLY A 68 -11.64 -11.45 -0.15
N ARG A 69 -11.45 -12.78 -0.13
CA ARG A 69 -11.90 -13.64 -1.24
C ARG A 69 -13.41 -13.69 -1.39
N LEU A 70 -14.15 -13.67 -0.27
CA LEU A 70 -15.60 -13.68 -0.32
C LEU A 70 -16.14 -12.39 -0.96
N ALA A 71 -15.54 -11.24 -0.63
CA ALA A 71 -15.87 -9.95 -1.22
C ALA A 71 -15.52 -9.91 -2.72
N ASP A 72 -14.36 -10.45 -3.10
CA ASP A 72 -13.93 -10.48 -4.49
C ASP A 72 -14.79 -11.44 -5.35
N ARG A 73 -15.24 -12.57 -4.78
CA ARG A 73 -15.99 -13.61 -5.51
C ARG A 73 -17.49 -13.36 -5.58
N TYR A 74 -18.11 -12.99 -4.45
CA TYR A 74 -19.56 -12.85 -4.33
C TYR A 74 -20.02 -11.41 -4.16
N GLY A 75 -19.07 -10.47 -4.15
CA GLY A 75 -19.33 -9.05 -4.02
C GLY A 75 -19.24 -8.58 -2.58
N ARG A 76 -19.01 -7.27 -2.45
CA ARG A 76 -18.81 -6.58 -1.17
C ARG A 76 -19.94 -6.83 -0.17
N ARG A 77 -21.19 -6.92 -0.65
CA ARG A 77 -22.41 -7.02 0.17
C ARG A 77 -22.42 -8.27 1.05
N VAL A 78 -21.94 -9.40 0.53
CA VAL A 78 -21.91 -10.71 1.23
C VAL A 78 -20.96 -10.68 2.43
N VAL A 79 -20.03 -9.74 2.48
CA VAL A 79 -19.09 -9.57 3.61
C VAL A 79 -19.52 -8.42 4.51
N LEU A 80 -19.91 -7.28 3.92
CA LEU A 80 -20.23 -6.07 4.69
C LEU A 80 -21.47 -6.26 5.58
N VAL A 81 -22.54 -6.88 5.06
CA VAL A 81 -23.79 -7.04 5.82
C VAL A 81 -23.61 -7.96 7.03
N PRO A 82 -23.03 -9.17 6.90
CA PRO A 82 -22.74 -10.00 8.08
C PRO A 82 -21.80 -9.34 9.08
N ALA A 83 -20.81 -8.56 8.60
CA ALA A 83 -19.92 -7.81 9.49
C ALA A 83 -20.67 -6.73 10.31
N LEU A 84 -21.66 -6.06 9.71
CA LEU A 84 -22.51 -5.10 10.41
C LEU A 84 -23.48 -5.77 11.38
N ILE A 85 -24.02 -6.95 11.04
CA ILE A 85 -24.82 -7.78 11.96
C ILE A 85 -23.96 -8.19 13.17
N ALA A 86 -22.72 -8.65 12.94
CA ALA A 86 -21.79 -8.95 14.02
C ALA A 86 -21.48 -7.72 14.90
N ALA A 87 -21.43 -6.52 14.31
CA ALA A 87 -21.29 -5.26 15.05
C ALA A 87 -22.48 -5.00 15.98
N VAL A 88 -23.71 -5.17 15.48
CA VAL A 88 -24.94 -4.99 16.28
C VAL A 88 -24.98 -6.00 17.43
N LEU A 89 -24.73 -7.28 17.15
CA LEU A 89 -24.68 -8.32 18.17
C LEU A 89 -23.60 -8.05 19.22
N SER A 90 -22.40 -7.62 18.81
CA SER A 90 -21.33 -7.21 19.72
C SER A 90 -21.76 -6.05 20.62
N GLY A 91 -22.38 -5.01 20.05
CA GLY A 91 -22.91 -3.87 20.81
C GLY A 91 -23.96 -4.28 21.85
N LEU A 92 -24.89 -5.17 21.48
CA LEU A 92 -25.88 -5.73 22.40
C LEU A 92 -25.23 -6.55 23.52
N LEU A 93 -24.22 -7.37 23.21
CA LEU A 93 -23.49 -8.14 24.22
C LEU A 93 -22.74 -7.22 25.21
N PHE A 94 -22.13 -6.13 24.74
CA PHE A 94 -21.51 -5.14 25.63
C PHE A 94 -22.54 -4.38 26.46
N LEU A 95 -23.68 -4.02 25.86
CA LEU A 95 -24.77 -3.34 26.57
C LEU A 95 -25.30 -4.18 27.72
N LEU A 96 -25.52 -5.48 27.48
CA LEU A 96 -26.07 -6.44 28.43
C LEU A 96 -25.00 -7.16 29.27
N ALA A 97 -23.73 -6.73 29.19
CA ALA A 97 -22.64 -7.45 29.83
C ALA A 97 -22.79 -7.49 31.35
N GLN A 98 -22.68 -8.69 31.91
CA GLN A 98 -22.71 -8.95 33.37
C GLN A 98 -21.43 -9.64 33.88
N GLY A 99 -20.42 -9.76 33.01
CA GLY A 99 -19.18 -10.44 33.35
C GLY A 99 -18.27 -10.69 32.15
N VAL A 100 -17.14 -11.35 32.41
CA VAL A 100 -16.05 -11.53 31.44
C VAL A 100 -16.46 -12.32 30.20
N ALA A 101 -17.31 -13.35 30.34
CA ALA A 101 -17.75 -14.17 29.21
C ALA A 101 -18.49 -13.34 28.14
N TRP A 102 -19.31 -12.37 28.57
CA TRP A 102 -19.97 -11.42 27.67
C TRP A 102 -18.96 -10.56 26.92
N LEU A 103 -17.93 -10.06 27.61
CA LEU A 103 -16.88 -9.25 26.98
C LEU A 103 -16.08 -10.05 25.95
N LEU A 104 -15.74 -11.31 26.24
CA LEU A 104 -15.04 -12.19 25.30
C LEU A 104 -15.85 -12.42 24.04
N ALA A 105 -17.13 -12.78 24.18
CA ALA A 105 -18.03 -12.98 23.04
C ALA A 105 -18.23 -11.67 22.24
N ALA A 106 -18.44 -10.55 22.93
CA ALA A 106 -18.59 -9.24 22.31
C ALA A 106 -17.32 -8.84 21.54
N ARG A 107 -16.12 -9.08 22.09
CA ARG A 107 -14.84 -8.78 21.45
C ARG A 107 -14.57 -9.66 20.24
N LEU A 108 -14.88 -10.94 20.30
CA LEU A 108 -14.77 -11.84 19.15
C LEU A 108 -15.62 -11.33 17.96
N LEU A 109 -16.88 -10.99 18.23
CA LEU A 109 -17.79 -10.45 17.21
C LEU A 109 -17.35 -9.06 16.70
N ALA A 110 -16.85 -8.19 17.59
CA ALA A 110 -16.26 -6.91 17.19
C ALA A 110 -15.06 -7.13 16.25
N GLY A 111 -14.22 -8.11 16.53
CA GLY A 111 -13.09 -8.49 15.68
C GLY A 111 -13.54 -8.92 14.30
N ILE A 112 -14.53 -9.81 14.22
CA ILE A 112 -15.13 -10.25 12.95
C ILE A 112 -15.70 -9.05 12.18
N SER A 113 -16.41 -8.16 12.86
CA SER A 113 -16.97 -6.94 12.27
C SER A 113 -15.88 -6.04 11.67
N VAL A 114 -14.82 -5.75 12.44
CA VAL A 114 -13.70 -4.93 11.97
C VAL A 114 -12.99 -5.59 10.78
N GLY A 115 -12.81 -6.91 10.79
CA GLY A 115 -12.22 -7.62 9.65
C GLY A 115 -13.03 -7.45 8.35
N GLY A 116 -14.35 -7.50 8.43
CA GLY A 116 -15.23 -7.21 7.30
C GLY A 116 -15.23 -5.73 6.89
N ALA A 117 -15.21 -4.80 7.85
CA ALA A 117 -15.15 -3.36 7.60
C ALA A 117 -13.84 -2.93 6.93
N VAL A 118 -12.69 -3.49 7.35
CA VAL A 118 -11.38 -3.22 6.77
C VAL A 118 -11.24 -3.78 5.35
N THR A 119 -11.94 -4.86 5.03
CA THR A 119 -11.84 -5.52 3.72
C THR A 119 -12.91 -5.02 2.76
N ALA A 120 -14.18 -5.35 3.01
CA ALA A 120 -15.29 -4.97 2.15
C ALA A 120 -15.77 -3.55 2.40
N GLY A 121 -15.77 -3.06 3.65
CA GLY A 121 -16.24 -1.72 3.99
C GLY A 121 -15.40 -0.61 3.36
N MET A 122 -14.10 -0.58 3.63
CA MET A 122 -13.19 0.44 3.07
C MET A 122 -13.19 0.44 1.55
N ALA A 123 -13.25 -0.74 0.96
CA ALA A 123 -13.24 -0.83 -0.48
C ALA A 123 -14.59 -0.45 -1.11
N ALA A 124 -15.72 -0.68 -0.43
CA ALA A 124 -17.02 -0.11 -0.81
C ALA A 124 -17.00 1.42 -0.84
N VAL A 125 -16.32 2.07 0.11
CA VAL A 125 -16.14 3.54 0.10
C VAL A 125 -15.46 4.02 -1.18
N VAL A 126 -14.41 3.31 -1.61
CA VAL A 126 -13.65 3.62 -2.83
C VAL A 126 -14.46 3.29 -4.09
N ASP A 127 -15.14 2.15 -4.11
CA ASP A 127 -15.91 1.65 -5.25
C ASP A 127 -17.15 2.53 -5.54
N LEU A 128 -17.74 3.15 -4.51
CA LEU A 128 -18.86 4.08 -4.64
C LEU A 128 -18.43 5.50 -5.02
N ALA A 129 -17.15 5.85 -4.87
CA ALA A 129 -16.65 7.16 -5.28
C ALA A 129 -16.65 7.29 -6.82
N PRO A 130 -17.02 8.44 -7.39
CA PRO A 130 -17.00 8.66 -8.84
C PRO A 130 -15.63 8.34 -9.46
N GLU A 131 -15.60 7.84 -10.71
CA GLU A 131 -14.36 7.38 -11.36
C GLU A 131 -13.22 8.42 -11.35
N GLY A 132 -13.53 9.69 -11.62
CA GLY A 132 -12.55 10.80 -11.57
C GLY A 132 -12.09 11.19 -10.16
N ARG A 133 -12.70 10.63 -9.10
CA ARG A 133 -12.45 10.98 -7.69
C ARG A 133 -12.10 9.77 -6.82
N ARG A 134 -11.71 8.63 -7.40
CA ARG A 134 -11.28 7.44 -6.64
C ARG A 134 -10.18 7.71 -5.62
N ARG A 135 -9.26 8.64 -5.91
CA ARG A 135 -8.24 9.10 -4.94
C ARG A 135 -8.86 9.71 -3.69
N ILE A 136 -9.92 10.52 -3.84
CA ILE A 136 -10.67 11.10 -2.72
C ILE A 136 -11.42 9.98 -1.97
N GLY A 137 -12.00 9.02 -2.68
CA GLY A 137 -12.61 7.83 -2.06
C GLY A 137 -11.64 7.07 -1.15
N GLY A 138 -10.38 6.88 -1.57
CA GLY A 138 -9.33 6.29 -0.74
C GLY A 138 -9.01 7.12 0.51
N LEU A 139 -9.01 8.44 0.39
CA LEU A 139 -8.83 9.35 1.53
C LEU A 139 -10.01 9.28 2.51
N ILE A 140 -11.25 9.26 2.01
CA ILE A 140 -12.45 9.11 2.83
C ILE A 140 -12.42 7.78 3.59
N ALA A 141 -12.05 6.69 2.91
CA ALA A 141 -11.94 5.36 3.54
C ALA A 141 -10.93 5.37 4.69
N SER A 142 -9.73 5.90 4.45
CA SER A 142 -8.69 6.02 5.48
C SER A 142 -9.14 6.92 6.64
N ALA A 143 -9.69 8.09 6.34
CA ALA A 143 -10.19 9.02 7.36
C ALA A 143 -11.30 8.41 8.23
N SER A 144 -12.22 7.65 7.62
CA SER A 144 -13.33 7.01 8.34
C SER A 144 -12.87 6.01 9.40
N MET A 145 -11.87 5.18 9.07
CA MET A 145 -11.25 4.26 10.03
C MET A 145 -10.70 5.01 11.25
N VAL A 146 -9.96 6.08 10.98
CA VAL A 146 -9.18 6.81 11.98
C VAL A 146 -10.09 7.62 12.89
N LEU A 147 -11.07 8.31 12.29
CA LEU A 147 -12.11 9.00 13.03
C LEU A 147 -12.87 8.02 13.92
N GLY A 148 -13.25 6.85 13.41
CA GLY A 148 -13.93 5.84 14.23
C GLY A 148 -13.07 5.34 15.38
N ALA A 149 -11.80 5.02 15.11
CA ALA A 149 -10.87 4.50 16.09
C ALA A 149 -10.59 5.50 17.22
N GLY A 150 -10.54 6.79 16.91
CA GLY A 150 -10.35 7.85 17.91
C GLY A 150 -11.62 8.28 18.63
N LEU A 151 -12.76 8.39 17.93
CA LEU A 151 -14.03 8.82 18.52
C LEU A 151 -14.59 7.80 19.52
N GLY A 152 -14.37 6.50 19.32
CA GLY A 152 -14.84 5.46 20.26
C GLY A 152 -14.39 5.69 21.70
N PRO A 153 -13.06 5.68 21.98
CA PRO A 153 -12.54 5.94 23.32
C PRO A 153 -12.88 7.33 23.85
N LEU A 154 -12.91 8.36 22.99
CA LEU A 154 -13.23 9.72 23.41
C LEU A 154 -14.69 9.83 23.90
N LEU A 155 -15.64 9.34 23.10
CA LEU A 155 -17.06 9.33 23.48
C LEU A 155 -17.28 8.50 24.74
N ALA A 156 -16.68 7.31 24.81
CA ALA A 156 -16.79 6.46 25.97
C ALA A 156 -16.17 7.09 27.23
N GLY A 157 -15.04 7.79 27.12
CA GLY A 157 -14.40 8.49 28.23
C GLY A 157 -15.23 9.68 28.72
N ILE A 158 -15.82 10.45 27.81
CA ILE A 158 -16.74 11.57 28.15
C ILE A 158 -17.98 11.02 28.86
N THR A 159 -18.61 9.98 28.33
CA THR A 159 -19.79 9.38 28.96
C THR A 159 -19.43 8.76 30.31
N ALA A 160 -18.28 8.07 30.40
CA ALA A 160 -17.82 7.45 31.64
C ALA A 160 -17.56 8.43 32.78
N ARG A 161 -17.13 9.65 32.47
CA ARG A 161 -16.91 10.69 33.46
C ARG A 161 -18.21 11.32 33.98
N ASN A 162 -19.27 11.36 33.16
CA ASN A 162 -20.47 12.14 33.43
C ASN A 162 -21.72 11.30 33.77
N SER A 163 -21.59 9.98 33.92
CA SER A 163 -22.73 9.09 34.13
C SER A 163 -22.41 7.98 35.13
N ASP A 164 -23.37 7.69 36.01
CA ASP A 164 -23.30 6.59 36.98
C ASP A 164 -23.44 5.20 36.35
N SER A 165 -23.99 5.10 35.13
CA SER A 165 -24.16 3.83 34.40
C SER A 165 -23.50 3.91 33.02
N PRO A 166 -22.16 4.03 32.96
CA PRO A 166 -21.46 4.38 31.73
C PRO A 166 -21.55 3.30 30.65
N GLN A 167 -21.60 2.02 31.04
CA GLN A 167 -21.86 0.90 30.13
C GLN A 167 -23.16 1.10 29.35
N ILE A 168 -24.26 1.41 30.04
CA ILE A 168 -25.58 1.52 29.42
C ILE A 168 -25.58 2.64 28.39
N TRP A 169 -25.13 3.84 28.77
CA TRP A 169 -25.16 4.99 27.88
C TRP A 169 -24.22 4.85 26.67
N VAL A 170 -22.98 4.39 26.90
CA VAL A 170 -22.01 4.19 25.81
C VAL A 170 -22.53 3.16 24.82
N PHE A 171 -22.93 1.98 25.28
CA PHE A 171 -23.33 0.91 24.37
C PHE A 171 -24.74 1.07 23.83
N THR A 172 -25.63 1.84 24.46
CA THR A 172 -26.90 2.24 23.83
C THR A 172 -26.63 3.14 22.62
N LEU A 173 -25.80 4.17 22.79
CA LEU A 173 -25.42 5.07 21.69
C LEU A 173 -24.73 4.30 20.57
N VAL A 174 -23.68 3.54 20.90
CA VAL A 174 -22.90 2.80 19.91
C VAL A 174 -23.74 1.74 19.20
N THR A 175 -24.61 1.01 19.92
CA THR A 175 -25.50 0.01 19.29
C THR A 175 -26.54 0.67 18.40
N THR A 176 -27.08 1.83 18.80
CA THR A 176 -27.99 2.58 17.95
C THR A 176 -27.30 3.00 16.65
N LEU A 177 -26.07 3.51 16.74
CA LEU A 177 -25.27 3.86 15.57
C LEU A 177 -25.00 2.64 14.69
N THR A 178 -24.66 1.47 15.25
CA THR A 178 -24.39 0.26 14.46
C THR A 178 -25.65 -0.29 13.79
N VAL A 179 -26.83 -0.17 14.41
CA VAL A 179 -28.13 -0.51 13.80
C VAL A 179 -28.44 0.42 12.62
N ILE A 180 -28.21 1.72 12.78
CA ILE A 180 -28.34 2.69 11.68
C ILE A 180 -27.35 2.34 10.55
N ALA A 181 -26.09 2.05 10.89
CA ALA A 181 -25.07 1.64 9.93
C ALA A 181 -25.45 0.35 9.19
N LEU A 182 -26.08 -0.62 9.86
CA LEU A 182 -26.63 -1.82 9.22
C LEU A 182 -27.73 -1.47 8.22
N GLY A 183 -28.68 -0.61 8.62
CA GLY A 183 -29.73 -0.09 7.72
C GLY A 183 -29.13 0.57 6.48
N VAL A 184 -28.15 1.47 6.66
CA VAL A 184 -27.42 2.10 5.55
C VAL A 184 -26.70 1.06 4.70
N GLY A 185 -25.99 0.11 5.31
CA GLY A 185 -25.27 -0.96 4.62
C GLY A 185 -26.16 -1.84 3.74
N LEU A 186 -27.42 -2.06 4.15
CA LEU A 186 -28.43 -2.77 3.35
C LEU A 186 -28.93 -1.94 2.15
N LEU A 187 -28.91 -0.61 2.25
CA LEU A 187 -29.35 0.31 1.20
C LEU A 187 -28.24 0.71 0.22
N LEU A 188 -26.97 0.42 0.52
CA LEU A 188 -25.85 0.78 -0.34
C LEU A 188 -25.98 0.14 -1.75
N PRO A 189 -25.83 0.92 -2.84
CA PRO A 189 -25.87 0.42 -4.21
C PRO A 189 -24.52 -0.20 -4.58
N LEU A 190 -24.18 -1.33 -3.96
CA LEU A 190 -22.90 -2.01 -4.19
C LEU A 190 -22.87 -2.70 -5.57
N PRO A 191 -21.81 -2.51 -6.37
CA PRO A 191 -21.65 -3.19 -7.65
C PRO A 191 -21.67 -4.71 -7.48
N HIS A 192 -22.36 -5.39 -8.41
CA HIS A 192 -22.31 -6.84 -8.48
C HIS A 192 -21.00 -7.28 -9.15
N PRO A 193 -20.36 -8.38 -8.70
CA PRO A 193 -19.16 -8.89 -9.36
C PRO A 193 -19.43 -9.23 -10.82
N ASP A 194 -18.49 -8.87 -11.69
CA ASP A 194 -18.52 -9.29 -13.09
C ASP A 194 -18.25 -10.80 -13.16
N ARG A 195 -19.28 -11.59 -13.50
CA ARG A 195 -19.23 -13.08 -13.52
C ARG A 195 -18.27 -13.64 -14.58
N SER A 196 -17.71 -12.78 -15.42
CA SER A 196 -16.82 -13.12 -16.53
C SER A 196 -15.36 -13.40 -16.12
N LEU A 197 -14.95 -13.03 -14.90
CA LEU A 197 -13.59 -13.29 -14.40
C LEU A 197 -13.46 -14.71 -13.84
N PRO A 198 -12.42 -15.49 -14.21
CA PRO A 198 -12.21 -16.83 -13.67
C PRO A 198 -12.08 -16.76 -12.14
N SER A 199 -13.04 -17.35 -11.42
CA SER A 199 -12.92 -17.54 -9.98
C SER A 199 -11.77 -18.52 -9.72
N GLY A 200 -10.65 -18.00 -9.20
CA GLY A 200 -9.46 -18.81 -8.92
C GLY A 200 -9.79 -20.06 -8.10
N GLU A 201 -9.16 -21.18 -8.46
CA GLU A 201 -9.36 -22.48 -7.81
C GLU A 201 -8.99 -22.42 -6.32
N GLY A 202 -9.94 -22.80 -5.45
CA GLY A 202 -9.70 -22.98 -4.01
C GLY A 202 -10.90 -22.63 -3.10
N GLY A 203 -10.90 -23.21 -1.89
CA GLY A 203 -11.90 -22.94 -0.85
C GLY A 203 -11.82 -21.52 -0.26
N PRO A 204 -12.84 -21.11 0.53
CA PRO A 204 -12.92 -19.76 1.11
C PRO A 204 -11.82 -19.47 2.14
N TRP A 205 -11.26 -20.52 2.75
CA TRP A 205 -10.16 -20.47 3.70
C TRP A 205 -8.85 -20.88 3.04
N ARG A 206 -7.88 -19.94 2.92
CA ARG A 206 -6.47 -20.30 2.67
C ARG A 206 -5.55 -19.34 3.42
N TRP A 207 -4.50 -19.89 4.03
CA TRP A 207 -3.48 -19.07 4.66
C TRP A 207 -2.74 -18.20 3.63
N PRO A 208 -2.60 -16.87 3.85
CA PRO A 208 -1.89 -16.00 2.94
C PRO A 208 -0.43 -16.42 2.81
N SER A 209 0.01 -16.71 1.59
CA SER A 209 1.35 -17.26 1.34
C SER A 209 2.11 -16.36 0.36
N PRO A 210 2.83 -15.32 0.82
CA PRO A 210 3.51 -14.36 -0.04
C PRO A 210 4.45 -15.04 -1.07
N PRO A 211 4.67 -14.42 -2.25
CA PRO A 211 5.56 -14.95 -3.28
C PRO A 211 6.93 -15.30 -2.73
N ARG A 212 7.41 -16.54 -2.97
CA ARG A 212 8.69 -17.04 -2.42
C ARG A 212 9.86 -16.09 -2.73
N ASN A 213 9.87 -15.48 -3.91
CA ASN A 213 10.92 -14.59 -4.37
C ASN A 213 10.91 -13.19 -3.72
N ARG A 214 9.85 -12.82 -2.98
CA ARG A 214 9.70 -11.48 -2.35
C ARG A 214 9.41 -11.52 -0.86
N ARG A 215 9.51 -12.70 -0.20
CA ARG A 215 9.23 -12.87 1.24
C ARG A 215 10.07 -11.95 2.14
N ARG A 216 11.28 -11.59 1.72
CA ARG A 216 12.15 -10.68 2.48
C ARG A 216 11.56 -9.29 2.64
N GLU A 217 10.90 -8.76 1.63
CA GLU A 217 10.29 -7.43 1.67
C GLU A 217 9.08 -7.39 2.61
N LEU A 218 8.31 -8.48 2.64
CA LEU A 218 7.25 -8.65 3.62
C LEU A 218 7.80 -8.73 5.05
N VAL A 219 8.90 -9.49 5.26
CA VAL A 219 9.56 -9.57 6.56
C VAL A 219 10.03 -8.18 7.02
N TRP A 220 10.54 -7.34 6.10
CA TRP A 220 10.96 -5.99 6.44
C TRP A 220 9.79 -5.10 6.87
N GLY A 221 8.70 -5.09 6.10
CA GLY A 221 7.50 -4.35 6.47
C GLY A 221 6.88 -4.85 7.78
N ALA A 222 6.83 -6.17 7.98
CA ALA A 222 6.31 -6.78 9.20
C ALA A 222 7.18 -6.44 10.43
N ALA A 223 8.50 -6.47 10.30
CA ALA A 223 9.43 -6.17 11.38
C ALA A 223 9.30 -4.73 11.91
N THR A 224 8.87 -3.78 11.08
CA THR A 224 8.65 -2.38 11.49
C THR A 224 7.20 -2.10 11.88
N PHE A 225 6.23 -2.76 11.25
CA PHE A 225 4.82 -2.59 11.56
C PHE A 225 4.43 -3.26 12.90
N ALA A 226 4.89 -4.49 13.13
CA ALA A 226 4.51 -5.28 14.29
C ALA A 226 4.84 -4.61 15.64
N PRO A 227 6.02 -4.00 15.86
CA PRO A 227 6.30 -3.30 17.11
C PRO A 227 5.37 -2.11 17.35
N GLY A 228 5.10 -1.30 16.32
CA GLY A 228 4.22 -0.15 16.43
C GLY A 228 2.79 -0.54 16.81
N ILE A 229 2.20 -1.50 16.09
CA ILE A 229 0.83 -1.93 16.39
C ILE A 229 0.69 -2.71 17.71
N THR A 230 1.76 -3.39 18.14
CA THR A 230 1.78 -4.04 19.46
C THR A 230 1.83 -3.00 20.57
N ALA A 231 2.62 -1.92 20.40
CA ALA A 231 2.68 -0.82 21.36
C ALA A 231 1.33 -0.11 21.51
N THR A 232 0.63 0.18 20.41
CA THR A 232 -0.71 0.78 20.49
C THR A 232 -1.75 -0.17 21.07
N SER A 233 -1.66 -1.47 20.78
CA SER A 233 -2.53 -2.49 21.39
C SER A 233 -2.32 -2.59 22.90
N PHE A 234 -1.09 -2.44 23.38
CA PHE A 234 -0.81 -2.31 24.81
C PHE A 234 -1.47 -1.07 25.42
N VAL A 235 -1.35 0.09 24.77
CA VAL A 235 -1.99 1.34 25.24
C VAL A 235 -3.52 1.18 25.32
N LEU A 236 -4.15 0.51 24.36
CA LEU A 236 -5.61 0.30 24.36
C LEU A 236 -6.09 -0.77 25.35
N SER A 237 -5.22 -1.68 25.77
CA SER A 237 -5.57 -2.74 26.73
C SER A 237 -5.15 -2.35 28.15
N LEU A 238 -3.85 -2.36 28.44
CA LEU A 238 -3.32 -2.10 29.78
C LEU A 238 -3.10 -0.61 30.07
N GLY A 239 -3.13 0.27 29.07
CA GLY A 239 -2.90 1.72 29.26
C GLY A 239 -3.80 2.37 30.32
N PRO A 240 -5.12 2.14 30.33
CA PRO A 240 -6.00 2.61 31.39
C PRO A 240 -5.59 2.11 32.79
N SER A 241 -5.15 0.85 32.92
CA SER A 241 -4.67 0.28 34.18
C SER A 241 -3.32 0.90 34.60
N VAL A 242 -2.45 1.24 33.65
CA VAL A 242 -1.18 1.96 33.92
C VAL A 242 -1.45 3.39 34.41
N LEU A 243 -2.42 4.07 33.78
CA LEU A 243 -2.88 5.39 34.22
C LEU A 243 -3.45 5.34 35.63
N ALA A 244 -4.38 4.43 35.89
CA ALA A 244 -5.08 4.36 37.18
C ALA A 244 -4.21 3.82 38.33
N GLY A 245 -3.25 2.94 38.03
CA GLY A 245 -2.36 2.34 39.02
C GLY A 245 -1.08 3.16 39.20
N PRO A 246 0.04 2.80 38.52
CA PRO A 246 1.34 3.46 38.69
C PRO A 246 1.34 4.99 38.57
N LEU A 247 0.46 5.57 37.75
CA LEU A 247 0.45 7.02 37.47
C LEU A 247 -0.60 7.79 38.30
N GLY A 248 -1.47 7.10 39.05
CA GLY A 248 -2.48 7.72 39.91
C GLY A 248 -3.59 8.51 39.20
N VAL A 249 -3.74 8.37 37.88
CA VAL A 249 -4.76 9.06 37.07
C VAL A 249 -5.91 8.11 36.73
N GLY A 250 -6.98 8.19 37.51
CA GLY A 250 -8.17 7.35 37.35
C GLY A 250 -9.27 7.92 36.44
N ASP A 251 -9.10 9.10 35.83
CA ASP A 251 -10.13 9.75 35.01
C ASP A 251 -10.29 9.02 33.64
N PRO A 252 -11.46 8.41 33.36
CA PRO A 252 -11.72 7.72 32.08
C PRO A 252 -11.59 8.64 30.86
N LEU A 253 -11.81 9.96 31.02
CA LEU A 253 -11.65 10.92 29.93
C LEU A 253 -10.19 11.02 29.49
N VAL A 254 -9.24 10.97 30.43
CA VAL A 254 -7.80 11.05 30.11
C VAL A 254 -7.37 9.82 29.30
N ALA A 255 -7.83 8.63 29.70
CA ALA A 255 -7.58 7.39 28.96
C ALA A 255 -8.19 7.45 27.54
N GLY A 256 -9.44 7.93 27.43
CA GLY A 256 -10.11 8.12 26.14
C GLY A 256 -9.41 9.13 25.23
N LEU A 257 -8.96 10.26 25.78
CA LEU A 257 -8.23 11.30 25.04
C LEU A 257 -6.88 10.80 24.54
N ILE A 258 -6.11 10.10 25.39
CA ILE A 258 -4.81 9.51 24.99
C ILE A 258 -5.00 8.56 23.81
N ALA A 259 -5.98 7.66 23.87
CA ALA A 259 -6.28 6.74 22.78
C ALA A 259 -6.70 7.49 21.49
N CYS A 260 -7.55 8.51 21.62
CA CYS A 260 -7.99 9.33 20.50
C CYS A 260 -6.82 10.05 19.80
N VAL A 261 -6.01 10.78 20.56
CA VAL A 261 -4.87 11.53 20.01
C VAL A 261 -3.82 10.57 19.45
N MET A 262 -3.60 9.40 20.07
CA MET A 262 -2.72 8.36 19.53
C MET A 262 -3.14 7.91 18.11
N PHE A 263 -4.44 7.63 17.88
CA PHE A 263 -4.93 7.24 16.54
C PHE A 263 -4.86 8.39 15.53
N LEU A 264 -5.14 9.62 15.98
CA LEU A 264 -4.97 10.81 15.14
C LEU A 264 -3.50 10.99 14.73
N VAL A 265 -2.55 10.81 15.65
CA VAL A 265 -1.11 10.86 15.35
C VAL A 265 -0.69 9.74 14.40
N ALA A 266 -1.20 8.52 14.59
CA ALA A 266 -0.91 7.39 13.70
C ALA A 266 -1.25 7.70 12.23
N THR A 267 -2.23 8.55 11.98
CA THR A 267 -2.65 8.91 10.63
C THR A 267 -2.05 10.22 10.18
N GLY A 268 -2.05 11.23 11.05
CA GLY A 268 -1.50 12.55 10.78
C GLY A 268 -0.04 12.48 10.36
N VAL A 269 0.75 11.60 11.00
CA VAL A 269 2.15 11.40 10.62
C VAL A 269 2.30 10.85 9.19
N GLN A 270 1.40 9.96 8.75
CA GLN A 270 1.44 9.38 7.39
C GLN A 270 1.30 10.47 6.32
N PHE A 271 0.47 11.48 6.59
CA PHE A 271 0.34 12.64 5.70
C PHE A 271 1.51 13.61 5.83
N ALA A 272 1.95 13.91 7.06
CA ALA A 272 3.02 14.86 7.32
C ALA A 272 4.35 14.45 6.68
N VAL A 273 4.70 13.16 6.73
CA VAL A 273 5.94 12.64 6.12
C VAL A 273 5.70 11.90 4.81
N GLY A 274 4.53 12.03 4.19
CA GLY A 274 4.16 11.29 2.98
C GLY A 274 5.05 11.54 1.76
N ARG A 275 5.83 12.63 1.77
CA ARG A 275 6.84 12.95 0.72
C ARG A 275 8.21 12.30 0.95
N LEU A 276 8.45 11.72 2.13
CA LEU A 276 9.71 11.07 2.44
C LEU A 276 9.77 9.66 1.84
N SER A 277 10.99 9.15 1.66
CA SER A 277 11.19 7.80 1.11
C SER A 277 10.64 6.71 2.04
N THR A 278 10.24 5.57 1.47
CA THR A 278 9.80 4.39 2.23
C THR A 278 10.86 3.92 3.24
N ARG A 279 12.15 4.13 2.95
CA ARG A 279 13.27 3.83 3.86
C ARG A 279 13.21 4.70 5.12
N THR A 280 12.94 5.99 4.93
CA THR A 280 12.78 6.95 6.02
C THR A 280 11.58 6.56 6.88
N HIS A 281 10.45 6.17 6.27
CA HIS A 281 9.28 5.70 7.02
C HIS A 281 9.59 4.49 7.89
N LEU A 282 10.29 3.47 7.36
CA LEU A 282 10.70 2.28 8.12
C LEU A 282 11.62 2.63 9.31
N ALA A 283 12.60 3.51 9.07
CA ALA A 283 13.55 3.94 10.11
C ALA A 283 12.87 4.75 11.21
N VAL A 284 12.08 5.76 10.83
CA VAL A 284 11.34 6.62 11.78
C VAL A 284 10.32 5.78 12.57
N SER A 285 9.63 4.85 11.93
CA SER A 285 8.74 3.89 12.61
C SER A 285 9.46 3.10 13.71
N SER A 286 10.66 2.58 13.42
CA SER A 286 11.43 1.78 14.36
C SER A 286 11.98 2.63 15.52
N VAL A 287 12.50 3.82 15.22
CA VAL A 287 12.98 4.78 16.23
C VAL A 287 11.84 5.25 17.13
N ALA A 288 10.66 5.56 16.56
CA ALA A 288 9.48 5.94 17.32
C ALA A 288 9.01 4.80 18.24
N ALA A 289 9.05 3.54 17.78
CA ALA A 289 8.71 2.39 18.63
C ALA A 289 9.69 2.23 19.81
N ILE A 290 11.00 2.38 19.57
CA ILE A 290 12.03 2.31 20.63
C ILE A 290 11.83 3.44 21.64
N ALA A 291 11.68 4.67 21.15
CA ALA A 291 11.46 5.83 22.00
C ALA A 291 10.15 5.72 22.80
N SER A 292 9.08 5.21 22.19
CA SER A 292 7.81 4.90 22.86
C SER A 292 8.03 3.94 24.03
N MET A 293 8.75 2.84 23.83
CA MET A 293 9.02 1.86 24.89
C MET A 293 9.95 2.40 25.98
N ALA A 294 10.98 3.17 25.64
CA ALA A 294 11.84 3.83 26.62
C ALA A 294 11.05 4.80 27.51
N LEU A 295 10.18 5.62 26.91
CA LEU A 295 9.30 6.53 27.64
C LEU A 295 8.25 5.78 28.47
N LEU A 296 7.72 4.66 27.98
CA LEU A 296 6.79 3.82 28.74
C LEU A 296 7.45 3.26 30.00
N ALA A 297 8.66 2.72 29.88
CA ALA A 297 9.42 2.23 31.03
C ALA A 297 9.76 3.36 32.00
N GLY A 298 10.24 4.51 31.49
CA GLY A 298 10.56 5.69 32.30
C GLY A 298 9.34 6.29 33.01
N ALA A 299 8.17 6.25 32.38
CA ALA A 299 6.89 6.67 32.96
C ALA A 299 6.49 5.79 34.15
N VAL A 300 6.99 4.56 34.27
CA VAL A 300 6.62 3.66 35.37
C VAL A 300 7.71 3.61 36.46
N THR A 301 8.97 3.87 36.12
CA THR A 301 10.11 3.67 37.04
C THR A 301 10.78 4.95 37.52
N VAL A 302 10.98 5.95 36.65
CA VAL A 302 11.80 7.13 36.95
C VAL A 302 10.94 8.32 37.35
N ALA A 303 9.91 8.61 36.56
CA ALA A 303 9.03 9.75 36.77
C ALA A 303 7.58 9.33 36.46
N PRO A 304 6.82 8.88 37.48
CA PRO A 304 5.45 8.38 37.33
C PRO A 304 4.44 9.49 37.05
N VAL A 305 4.58 10.13 35.89
CA VAL A 305 3.73 11.23 35.44
C VAL A 305 3.05 10.84 34.13
N TRP A 306 1.74 11.06 34.07
CA TRP A 306 0.93 10.73 32.90
C TRP A 306 1.34 11.42 31.58
N PRO A 307 1.98 12.61 31.56
CA PRO A 307 2.47 13.20 30.30
C PRO A 307 3.58 12.37 29.62
N LEU A 308 4.42 11.66 30.39
CA LEU A 308 5.41 10.73 29.82
C LEU A 308 4.71 9.54 29.15
N PHE A 309 3.63 9.03 29.77
CA PHE A 309 2.80 8.00 29.16
C PHE A 309 2.06 8.49 27.91
N LEU A 310 1.53 9.72 27.93
CA LEU A 310 0.93 10.35 26.75
C LEU A 310 1.95 10.40 25.59
N THR A 311 3.15 10.93 25.83
CA THR A 311 4.19 11.02 24.78
C THR A 311 4.61 9.64 24.27
N SER A 312 4.71 8.63 25.14
CA SER A 312 4.90 7.24 24.75
C SER A 312 3.78 6.73 23.83
N ALA A 313 2.51 6.98 24.18
CA ALA A 313 1.36 6.57 23.39
C ALA A 313 1.32 7.27 22.02
N LEU A 314 1.65 8.57 21.95
CA LEU A 314 1.72 9.28 20.66
C LEU A 314 2.81 8.70 19.76
N LEU A 315 3.97 8.36 20.31
CA LEU A 315 5.04 7.70 19.56
C LEU A 315 4.67 6.28 19.13
N ALA A 316 3.90 5.54 19.95
CA ALA A 316 3.34 4.24 19.55
C ALA A 316 2.41 4.39 18.34
N GLY A 317 1.53 5.40 18.37
CA GLY A 317 0.68 5.77 17.24
C GLY A 317 1.50 6.08 15.99
N ALA A 318 2.50 6.96 16.11
CA ALA A 318 3.38 7.32 15.00
C ALA A 318 4.11 6.09 14.42
N ALA A 319 4.62 5.20 15.29
CA ALA A 319 5.26 3.96 14.89
C ALA A 319 4.31 3.03 14.14
N GLN A 320 3.09 2.81 14.64
CA GLN A 320 2.08 2.02 13.94
C GLN A 320 1.80 2.60 12.56
N GLY A 321 1.52 3.91 12.49
CA GLY A 321 1.15 4.59 11.27
C GLY A 321 2.21 4.51 10.17
N LEU A 322 3.45 4.85 10.52
CA LEU A 322 4.57 4.82 9.57
C LEU A 322 4.96 3.40 9.18
N GLY A 323 4.96 2.46 10.13
CA GLY A 323 5.24 1.05 9.87
C GLY A 323 4.21 0.45 8.91
N GLN A 324 2.93 0.78 9.09
CA GLN A 324 1.85 0.34 8.21
C GLN A 324 1.96 0.95 6.81
N LEU A 325 2.16 2.27 6.72
CA LEU A 325 2.35 2.97 5.44
C LEU A 325 3.54 2.38 4.67
N ALA A 326 4.68 2.21 5.34
CA ALA A 326 5.88 1.68 4.72
C ALA A 326 5.69 0.23 4.25
N GLY A 327 5.10 -0.62 5.08
CA GLY A 327 4.81 -2.02 4.74
C GLY A 327 3.87 -2.15 3.55
N LEU A 328 2.76 -1.39 3.54
CA LEU A 328 1.83 -1.37 2.42
C LEU A 328 2.46 -0.79 1.14
N THR A 329 3.31 0.23 1.25
CA THR A 329 4.03 0.80 0.10
C THR A 329 5.02 -0.19 -0.50
N LEU A 330 5.76 -0.94 0.32
CA LEU A 330 6.65 -2.01 -0.17
C LEU A 330 5.86 -3.07 -0.95
N ILE A 331 4.69 -3.48 -0.44
CA ILE A 331 3.85 -4.46 -1.13
C ILE A 331 3.31 -3.89 -2.43
N ALA A 332 2.78 -2.66 -2.40
CA ALA A 332 2.20 -2.02 -3.58
C ALA A 332 3.23 -1.83 -4.70
N THR A 333 4.48 -1.52 -4.36
CA THR A 333 5.55 -1.24 -5.35
C THR A 333 6.29 -2.48 -5.83
N ARG A 334 6.29 -3.58 -5.07
CA ARG A 334 7.16 -4.75 -5.37
C ARG A 334 6.44 -6.09 -5.54
N VAL A 335 5.16 -6.17 -5.18
CA VAL A 335 4.35 -7.38 -5.34
C VAL A 335 3.41 -7.21 -6.55
N PRO A 336 3.34 -8.22 -7.45
CA PRO A 336 2.40 -8.25 -8.58
C PRO A 336 0.96 -8.02 -8.14
N HIS A 337 0.16 -7.33 -8.96
CA HIS A 337 -1.19 -6.86 -8.62
C HIS A 337 -2.09 -8.00 -8.11
N GLU A 338 -1.99 -9.18 -8.72
CA GLU A 338 -2.78 -10.39 -8.45
C GLU A 338 -2.50 -10.96 -7.05
N ARG A 339 -1.34 -10.63 -6.45
CA ARG A 339 -0.87 -11.17 -5.18
C ARG A 339 -0.76 -10.13 -4.06
N ARG A 340 -1.18 -8.88 -4.33
CA ARG A 340 -1.15 -7.78 -3.34
C ARG A 340 -2.10 -8.03 -2.18
N ALA A 341 -3.32 -8.48 -2.45
CA ALA A 341 -4.30 -8.76 -1.39
C ALA A 341 -3.79 -9.82 -0.40
N GLU A 342 -3.21 -10.91 -0.91
CA GLU A 342 -2.60 -11.96 -0.07
C GLU A 342 -1.41 -11.43 0.74
N SER A 343 -0.55 -10.61 0.13
CA SER A 343 0.62 -10.04 0.81
C SER A 343 0.22 -9.01 1.88
N ASN A 344 -0.80 -8.20 1.62
CA ASN A 344 -1.39 -7.28 2.59
C ASN A 344 -2.00 -8.02 3.77
N ALA A 345 -2.72 -9.12 3.53
CA ALA A 345 -3.25 -9.97 4.59
C ALA A 345 -2.12 -10.56 5.44
N ALA A 346 -1.06 -11.08 4.81
CA ALA A 346 0.10 -11.60 5.52
C ALA A 346 0.81 -10.54 6.38
N LEU A 347 0.97 -9.31 5.89
CA LEU A 347 1.56 -8.20 6.64
C LEU A 347 0.73 -7.86 7.89
N ASN A 348 -0.58 -7.74 7.71
CA ASN A 348 -1.50 -7.41 8.79
C ASN A 348 -1.52 -8.50 9.87
N ILE A 349 -1.60 -9.78 9.48
CA ILE A 349 -1.53 -10.92 10.41
C ILE A 349 -0.21 -10.91 11.18
N ALA A 350 0.91 -10.65 10.51
CA ALA A 350 2.22 -10.58 11.16
C ALA A 350 2.31 -9.45 12.21
N GLY A 351 1.52 -8.38 12.07
CA GLY A 351 1.38 -7.34 13.10
C GLY A 351 0.38 -7.69 14.20
N TYR A 352 -0.79 -8.26 13.86
CA TYR A 352 -1.85 -8.52 14.82
C TYR A 352 -1.56 -9.66 15.80
N VAL A 353 -0.85 -10.71 15.34
CA VAL A 353 -0.49 -11.84 16.20
C VAL A 353 0.35 -11.41 17.42
N PRO A 354 1.49 -10.71 17.27
CA PRO A 354 2.24 -10.22 18.42
C PRO A 354 1.45 -9.17 19.22
N ALA A 355 0.63 -8.35 18.55
CA ALA A 355 -0.20 -7.34 19.20
C ALA A 355 -1.29 -7.94 20.11
N GLY A 356 -1.72 -9.18 19.87
CA GLY A 356 -2.57 -9.93 20.80
C GLY A 356 -1.76 -10.70 21.84
N ALA A 357 -0.70 -11.40 21.43
CA ALA A 357 0.04 -12.32 22.29
C ALA A 357 0.88 -11.61 23.37
N LEU A 358 1.58 -10.54 23.03
CA LEU A 358 2.47 -9.85 23.97
C LEU A 358 1.69 -9.16 25.10
N PRO A 359 0.61 -8.39 24.86
CA PRO A 359 -0.20 -7.85 25.95
C PRO A 359 -0.81 -8.93 26.85
N VAL A 360 -1.21 -10.10 26.30
CA VAL A 360 -1.69 -11.24 27.11
C VAL A 360 -0.59 -11.73 28.05
N ALA A 361 0.60 -11.98 27.53
CA ALA A 361 1.75 -12.37 28.34
C ALA A 361 2.07 -11.32 29.40
N THR A 362 2.01 -10.03 29.06
CA THR A 362 2.21 -8.93 30.01
C THR A 362 1.13 -8.85 31.08
N GLY A 363 -0.14 -9.09 30.73
CA GLY A 363 -1.23 -9.09 31.70
C GLY A 363 -1.07 -10.22 32.74
N HIS A 364 -0.75 -11.43 32.31
CA HIS A 364 -0.46 -12.53 33.24
C HIS A 364 0.81 -12.31 34.05
N LEU A 365 1.84 -11.69 33.46
CA LEU A 365 3.03 -11.28 34.20
C LEU A 365 2.73 -10.20 35.25
N ALA A 366 1.81 -9.27 34.95
CA ALA A 366 1.34 -8.24 35.86
C ALA A 366 0.60 -8.84 37.05
N ASP A 367 -0.20 -9.89 36.81
CA ASP A 367 -0.90 -10.62 37.88
C ASP A 367 0.10 -11.30 38.85
N ALA A 368 1.27 -11.73 38.37
CA ALA A 368 2.28 -12.44 39.16
C ALA A 368 3.33 -11.54 39.82
N THR A 369 3.77 -10.47 39.14
CA THR A 369 4.91 -9.64 39.58
C THR A 369 4.54 -8.18 39.84
N GLY A 370 3.28 -7.82 39.63
CA GLY A 370 2.78 -6.45 39.70
C GLY A 370 2.87 -5.73 38.35
N LEU A 371 1.93 -4.80 38.13
CA LEU A 371 1.76 -4.11 36.85
C LEU A 371 3.03 -3.37 36.42
N GLY A 372 3.68 -2.65 37.35
CA GLY A 372 4.87 -1.85 37.01
C GLY A 372 6.02 -2.68 36.41
N ALA A 373 6.37 -3.79 37.06
CA ALA A 373 7.43 -4.69 36.60
C ALA A 373 7.08 -5.32 35.24
N ALA A 374 5.83 -5.75 35.06
CA ALA A 374 5.37 -6.34 33.81
C ALA A 374 5.43 -5.35 32.63
N VAL A 375 5.10 -4.08 32.86
CA VAL A 375 5.20 -3.03 31.84
C VAL A 375 6.66 -2.78 31.43
N VAL A 376 7.60 -2.80 32.38
CA VAL A 376 9.03 -2.66 32.07
C VAL A 376 9.51 -3.84 31.22
N VAL A 377 9.15 -5.08 31.57
CA VAL A 377 9.50 -6.27 30.78
C VAL A 377 8.92 -6.17 29.36
N PHE A 378 7.65 -5.77 29.23
CA PHE A 378 7.03 -5.54 27.92
C PHE A 378 7.80 -4.49 27.10
N ALA A 379 8.11 -3.35 27.72
CA ALA A 379 8.84 -2.26 27.07
C ALA A 379 10.23 -2.69 26.60
N VAL A 380 10.97 -3.45 27.42
CA VAL A 380 12.28 -3.98 27.03
C VAL A 380 12.16 -4.98 25.88
N VAL A 381 11.27 -5.96 25.98
CA VAL A 381 11.07 -6.99 24.95
C VAL A 381 10.67 -6.36 23.61
N LEU A 382 9.67 -5.47 23.61
CA LEU A 382 9.20 -4.83 22.40
C LEU A 382 10.21 -3.82 21.84
N GLY A 383 10.92 -3.11 22.73
CA GLY A 383 12.01 -2.20 22.36
C GLY A 383 13.17 -2.94 21.69
N VAL A 384 13.54 -4.13 22.16
CA VAL A 384 14.52 -4.99 21.52
C VAL A 384 14.04 -5.45 20.14
N PHE A 385 12.79 -5.89 19.99
CA PHE A 385 12.24 -6.25 18.67
C PHE A 385 12.28 -5.07 17.69
N ALA A 386 11.92 -3.87 18.14
CA ALA A 386 12.00 -2.65 17.34
C ALA A 386 13.46 -2.29 16.98
N ALA A 387 14.41 -2.45 17.91
CA ALA A 387 15.83 -2.23 17.66
C ALA A 387 16.41 -3.23 16.65
N LEU A 388 16.01 -4.50 16.72
CA LEU A 388 16.39 -5.54 15.76
C LEU A 388 15.83 -5.28 14.36
N ALA A 389 14.77 -4.48 14.22
CA ALA A 389 14.25 -4.06 12.92
C ALA A 389 15.16 -3.02 12.22
N LEU A 390 15.92 -2.18 12.95
CA LEU A 390 16.82 -1.17 12.35
C LEU A 390 17.91 -1.75 11.43
N PRO A 391 18.67 -2.79 11.82
CA PRO A 391 19.63 -3.45 10.94
C PRO A 391 18.97 -4.03 9.69
N ILE A 392 17.73 -4.50 9.79
CA ILE A 392 16.96 -5.05 8.66
C ILE A 392 16.64 -3.94 7.65
N VAL A 393 16.27 -2.74 8.13
CA VAL A 393 16.11 -1.54 7.30
C VAL A 393 17.44 -1.18 6.63
N ARG A 394 18.58 -1.25 7.34
CA ARG A 394 19.92 -1.00 6.76
C ARG A 394 20.39 -2.09 5.78
N LEU A 395 20.07 -3.35 6.00
CA LEU A 395 20.43 -4.46 5.09
C LEU A 395 19.60 -4.45 3.81
N SER A 396 18.36 -3.94 3.87
CA SER A 396 17.58 -3.62 2.66
C SER A 396 18.26 -2.55 1.80
N ILE A 397 19.07 -1.69 2.41
CA ILE A 397 19.87 -0.64 1.78
C ILE A 397 21.19 -1.22 1.24
N ALA A 398 21.87 -2.09 1.99
CA ALA A 398 23.21 -2.58 1.66
C ALA A 398 23.27 -3.74 0.64
N ARG A 399 22.24 -4.60 0.58
CA ARG A 399 22.26 -5.79 -0.30
C ARG A 399 21.67 -5.59 -1.69
N HIS A 400 21.12 -4.41 -1.95
CA HIS A 400 20.96 -3.89 -3.29
C HIS A 400 21.83 -2.65 -3.41
N PRO A 401 23.17 -2.78 -3.53
CA PRO A 401 23.90 -1.73 -4.20
C PRO A 401 23.18 -1.56 -5.52
N ASN A 402 22.68 -0.35 -5.74
CA ASN A 402 22.01 0.02 -6.97
C ASN A 402 22.89 -0.57 -8.09
N ARG A 403 22.33 -1.34 -9.03
CA ARG A 403 23.13 -1.78 -10.19
C ARG A 403 23.76 -0.53 -10.82
N SER A 404 23.08 0.61 -10.72
CA SER A 404 23.53 1.97 -11.05
C SER A 404 24.60 2.57 -10.14
N GLU A 405 24.89 2.06 -8.94
CA GLU A 405 25.93 2.60 -8.04
C GLU A 405 27.27 1.89 -8.28
N LYS A 406 27.24 0.57 -8.48
CA LYS A 406 28.38 -0.16 -9.08
C LYS A 406 28.60 0.24 -10.54
N ARG A 407 27.53 0.52 -11.31
CA ARG A 407 27.65 1.18 -12.62
C ARG A 407 28.21 2.57 -12.47
N ARG A 408 27.72 3.45 -11.58
CA ARG A 408 28.27 4.80 -11.31
C ARG A 408 29.75 4.76 -10.95
N GLN A 409 30.22 3.76 -10.21
CA GLN A 409 31.65 3.66 -9.91
C GLN A 409 32.47 3.26 -11.14
N LYS A 410 31.97 2.30 -11.93
CA LYS A 410 32.55 1.92 -13.23
C LYS A 410 32.40 3.02 -14.30
N GLU A 411 31.34 3.82 -14.22
CA GLU A 411 30.95 4.88 -15.15
C GLU A 411 31.65 6.18 -14.80
N ASN A 412 31.94 6.46 -13.52
CA ASN A 412 32.83 7.55 -13.08
C ASN A 412 34.28 7.24 -13.46
N GLU A 413 34.67 5.95 -13.47
CA GLU A 413 35.93 5.50 -14.07
C GLU A 413 35.93 5.68 -15.61
N MET A 414 34.80 5.48 -16.29
CA MET A 414 34.65 5.79 -17.72
C MET A 414 34.48 7.30 -18.02
N GLU A 415 33.90 8.08 -17.12
CA GLU A 415 33.66 9.53 -17.23
C GLU A 415 35.00 10.29 -17.16
N LYS A 416 35.96 9.77 -16.38
CA LYS A 416 37.36 10.21 -16.44
C LYS A 416 38.02 9.98 -17.81
N ASN A 417 37.49 9.06 -18.62
CA ASN A 417 38.05 8.70 -19.93
C ASN A 417 37.33 9.37 -21.11
N GLY A 418 36.31 10.20 -20.88
CA GLY A 418 35.55 10.88 -21.93
C GLY A 418 34.64 9.94 -22.73
N VAL A 419 33.40 10.39 -23.01
CA VAL A 419 32.52 9.68 -23.95
C VAL A 419 33.07 9.94 -25.35
N GLY A 420 33.74 8.94 -25.93
CA GLY A 420 34.23 8.98 -27.31
C GLY A 420 33.09 9.18 -28.32
N PRO A 421 33.40 9.51 -29.58
CA PRO A 421 32.39 9.57 -30.64
C PRO A 421 31.63 8.24 -30.73
N PRO A 422 30.33 8.25 -31.14
CA PRO A 422 29.52 7.04 -31.22
C PRO A 422 30.22 5.98 -32.06
N GLU A 423 30.17 4.71 -31.61
CA GLU A 423 30.78 3.62 -32.37
C GLU A 423 30.06 3.49 -33.73
N PRO A 424 30.77 3.55 -34.87
CA PRO A 424 30.15 3.49 -36.19
C PRO A 424 29.32 2.21 -36.36
N GLY A 425 28.06 2.35 -36.78
CA GLY A 425 27.13 1.22 -36.97
C GLY A 425 26.49 0.67 -35.68
N SER A 426 26.72 1.28 -34.52
CA SER A 426 26.12 0.85 -33.25
C SER A 426 24.62 1.19 -33.18
N THR A 427 23.83 0.21 -32.75
CA THR A 427 22.37 0.33 -32.65
C THR A 427 21.90 0.22 -31.20
N LEU A 428 21.06 1.18 -30.78
CA LEU A 428 20.31 1.16 -29.53
C LEU A 428 18.84 0.88 -29.80
N VAL A 429 18.30 -0.19 -29.22
CA VAL A 429 16.87 -0.50 -29.24
C VAL A 429 16.27 -0.12 -27.88
N ILE A 430 15.35 0.85 -27.90
CA ILE A 430 14.54 1.25 -26.76
C ILE A 430 13.22 0.49 -26.82
N VAL A 431 13.02 -0.44 -25.88
CA VAL A 431 11.83 -1.30 -25.82
C VAL A 431 10.82 -0.70 -24.84
N ALA A 432 9.72 -0.19 -25.37
CA ALA A 432 8.60 0.34 -24.61
C ALA A 432 7.43 -0.64 -24.66
N HIS A 433 7.31 -1.50 -23.65
CA HIS A 433 6.19 -2.45 -23.54
C HIS A 433 5.66 -2.49 -22.11
N PRO A 434 4.34 -2.33 -21.87
CA PRO A 434 3.79 -2.23 -20.51
C PRO A 434 3.92 -3.53 -19.70
N ASP A 435 3.89 -4.68 -20.37
CA ASP A 435 4.13 -5.99 -19.77
C ASP A 435 4.85 -6.90 -20.77
N LEU A 436 6.18 -6.79 -20.84
CA LEU A 436 6.97 -7.56 -21.82
C LEU A 436 6.88 -9.08 -21.59
N GLY A 437 6.63 -9.52 -20.34
CA GLY A 437 6.61 -10.93 -19.97
C GLY A 437 5.47 -11.73 -20.59
N SER A 438 4.32 -11.09 -20.84
CA SER A 438 3.16 -11.71 -21.51
C SER A 438 3.15 -11.51 -23.04
N SER A 439 4.05 -10.69 -23.58
CA SER A 439 4.08 -10.37 -25.01
C SER A 439 4.69 -11.50 -25.82
N ARG A 440 4.00 -12.03 -26.84
CA ARG A 440 4.58 -13.05 -27.73
C ARG A 440 5.58 -12.46 -28.73
N VAL A 441 5.21 -11.35 -29.38
CA VAL A 441 6.01 -10.73 -30.46
C VAL A 441 7.20 -9.95 -29.90
N ASN A 442 6.95 -8.98 -29.01
CA ASN A 442 8.03 -8.12 -28.52
C ASN A 442 9.05 -8.87 -27.66
N SER A 443 8.63 -9.90 -26.90
CA SER A 443 9.59 -10.72 -26.14
C SER A 443 10.44 -11.60 -27.06
N ALA A 444 9.87 -12.13 -28.15
CA ALA A 444 10.62 -12.87 -29.15
C ALA A 444 11.66 -11.99 -29.85
N TRP A 445 11.28 -10.76 -30.20
CA TRP A 445 12.20 -9.74 -30.75
C TRP A 445 13.35 -9.42 -29.79
N VAL A 446 13.06 -9.17 -28.51
CA VAL A 446 14.09 -8.90 -27.50
C VAL A 446 15.04 -10.08 -27.33
N ARG A 447 14.52 -11.32 -27.34
CA ARG A 447 15.36 -12.52 -27.28
C ARG A 447 16.29 -12.60 -28.49
N ALA A 448 15.77 -12.41 -29.69
CA ALA A 448 16.58 -12.45 -30.92
C ALA A 448 17.67 -11.37 -30.94
N LEU A 449 17.36 -10.15 -30.51
CA LEU A 449 18.36 -9.07 -30.37
C LEU A 449 19.46 -9.42 -29.38
N THR A 450 19.09 -10.09 -28.28
CA THR A 450 20.05 -10.53 -27.25
C THR A 450 20.92 -11.68 -27.74
N GLU A 451 20.36 -12.61 -28.53
CA GLU A 451 21.04 -13.77 -29.09
C GLU A 451 21.99 -13.43 -30.24
N GLU A 452 21.60 -12.53 -31.17
CA GLU A 452 22.46 -12.13 -32.28
C GLU A 452 23.67 -11.28 -31.82
N GLY A 453 23.51 -10.53 -30.74
CA GLY A 453 24.52 -9.59 -30.27
C GLY A 453 24.73 -8.39 -31.20
N GLY A 454 25.55 -7.43 -30.77
CA GLY A 454 25.84 -6.21 -31.55
C GLY A 454 24.76 -5.12 -31.51
N THR A 455 23.66 -5.33 -30.78
CA THR A 455 22.64 -4.31 -30.51
C THR A 455 22.49 -4.11 -29.01
N THR A 456 22.51 -2.86 -28.55
CA THR A 456 22.22 -2.53 -27.16
C THR A 456 20.72 -2.48 -26.96
N VAL A 457 20.16 -3.29 -26.07
CA VAL A 457 18.72 -3.31 -25.77
C VAL A 457 18.48 -2.69 -24.41
N ARG A 458 17.56 -1.71 -24.34
CA ARG A 458 17.10 -1.11 -23.07
C ARG A 458 15.59 -1.22 -22.95
N VAL A 459 15.13 -1.89 -21.91
CA VAL A 459 13.70 -2.10 -21.65
C VAL A 459 13.20 -1.04 -20.67
N LEU A 460 12.35 -0.12 -21.12
CA LEU A 460 11.98 1.06 -20.33
C LEU A 460 11.34 0.73 -18.97
N THR A 461 10.56 -0.34 -18.88
CA THR A 461 9.96 -0.79 -17.61
C THR A 461 10.99 -1.30 -16.60
N GLU A 462 12.17 -1.72 -17.06
CA GLU A 462 13.28 -2.16 -16.21
C GLU A 462 14.20 -1.00 -15.83
N GLU A 463 14.37 -0.03 -16.74
CA GLU A 463 15.21 1.15 -16.54
C GLU A 463 14.52 2.25 -15.70
N ARG A 464 13.18 2.27 -15.69
CA ARG A 464 12.41 3.26 -14.92
C ARG A 464 12.46 2.94 -13.42
N GLY A 465 13.11 3.81 -12.66
CA GLY A 465 13.17 3.75 -11.20
C GLY A 465 11.88 4.23 -10.52
N ALA A 466 11.85 4.18 -9.18
CA ALA A 466 10.72 4.68 -8.40
C ALA A 466 10.50 6.20 -8.58
N ASP A 467 11.57 6.94 -8.85
CA ASP A 467 11.58 8.40 -9.03
C ASP A 467 11.53 8.82 -10.52
N GLY A 468 11.30 7.88 -11.44
CA GLY A 468 11.32 8.12 -12.90
C GLY A 468 12.59 7.62 -13.59
N PHE A 469 12.90 8.17 -14.77
CA PHE A 469 14.09 7.82 -15.54
C PHE A 469 15.32 8.61 -15.10
N ASP A 470 16.50 7.97 -15.11
CA ASP A 470 17.78 8.67 -14.98
C ASP A 470 18.13 9.32 -16.33
N VAL A 471 17.71 10.59 -16.48
CA VAL A 471 17.87 11.38 -17.71
C VAL A 471 19.29 11.31 -18.27
N ARG A 472 20.31 11.42 -17.42
CA ARG A 472 21.72 11.40 -17.86
C ARG A 472 22.14 10.02 -18.35
N ALA A 473 21.61 8.94 -17.77
CA ALA A 473 21.88 7.59 -18.25
C ALA A 473 21.22 7.33 -19.61
N GLU A 474 20.00 7.83 -19.82
CA GLU A 474 19.30 7.72 -21.11
C GLU A 474 20.03 8.52 -22.20
N GLN A 475 20.37 9.77 -21.90
CA GLN A 475 21.11 10.66 -22.81
C GLN A 475 22.48 10.10 -23.20
N ARG A 476 23.21 9.49 -22.26
CA ARG A 476 24.50 8.82 -22.57
C ARG A 476 24.31 7.63 -23.52
N ALA A 477 23.28 6.81 -23.30
CA ALA A 477 23.00 5.70 -24.21
C ALA A 477 22.66 6.22 -25.61
N LEU A 478 21.86 7.27 -25.71
CA LEU A 478 21.53 7.91 -26.99
C LEU A 478 22.77 8.51 -27.68
N ALA A 479 23.65 9.17 -26.92
CA ALA A 479 24.87 9.77 -27.44
C ALA A 479 25.85 8.71 -27.98
N ALA A 480 25.97 7.57 -27.28
CA ALA A 480 26.91 6.50 -27.61
C ALA A 480 26.56 5.70 -28.87
N HIS A 481 25.32 5.80 -29.38
CA HIS A 481 24.85 5.00 -30.52
C HIS A 481 24.53 5.86 -31.74
N GLU A 482 24.81 5.36 -32.93
CA GLU A 482 24.52 6.06 -34.19
C GLU A 482 23.06 5.89 -34.61
N ARG A 483 22.48 4.70 -34.37
CA ARG A 483 21.09 4.37 -34.70
C ARG A 483 20.27 4.09 -33.45
N ILE A 484 19.09 4.70 -33.40
CA ILE A 484 18.11 4.52 -32.33
C ILE A 484 16.84 3.88 -32.92
N VAL A 485 16.40 2.76 -32.34
CA VAL A 485 15.18 2.06 -32.73
C VAL A 485 14.20 2.07 -31.56
N LEU A 486 13.00 2.61 -31.77
CA LEU A 486 11.92 2.56 -30.77
C LEU A 486 11.04 1.33 -31.04
N GLN A 487 11.10 0.34 -30.15
CA GLN A 487 10.35 -0.91 -30.25
C GLN A 487 9.13 -0.90 -29.31
N PHE A 488 7.90 -1.05 -29.83
CA PHE A 488 6.70 -1.01 -28.99
C PHE A 488 5.45 -1.65 -29.62
N PRO A 489 4.44 -2.06 -28.82
CA PRO A 489 3.15 -2.47 -29.36
C PRO A 489 2.32 -1.26 -29.80
N PHE A 490 1.83 -1.27 -31.04
CA PHE A 490 1.04 -0.18 -31.60
C PHE A 490 -0.44 -0.38 -31.29
N ARG A 491 -0.84 0.05 -30.09
CA ARG A 491 -2.22 -0.05 -29.62
C ARG A 491 -2.93 1.27 -29.82
N TRP A 492 -4.18 1.21 -30.30
CA TRP A 492 -4.97 2.42 -30.60
C TRP A 492 -4.21 3.44 -31.46
N TYR A 493 -3.38 2.93 -32.37
CA TYR A 493 -2.57 3.73 -33.30
C TYR A 493 -1.62 4.73 -32.60
N GLY A 494 -1.13 4.38 -31.40
CA GLY A 494 -0.20 5.20 -30.64
C GLY A 494 0.86 4.40 -29.90
N ALA A 495 1.81 5.14 -29.33
CA ALA A 495 2.82 4.59 -28.43
C ALA A 495 2.24 4.30 -27.03
N PRO A 496 2.81 3.33 -26.30
CA PRO A 496 2.51 3.15 -24.88
C PRO A 496 2.87 4.39 -24.04
N PRO A 497 2.15 4.67 -22.94
CA PRO A 497 2.42 5.83 -22.09
C PRO A 497 3.87 5.95 -21.59
N ILE A 498 4.53 4.82 -21.33
CA ILE A 498 5.93 4.82 -20.85
C ILE A 498 6.91 5.36 -21.89
N LEU A 499 6.62 5.23 -23.20
CA LEU A 499 7.44 5.83 -24.24
C LEU A 499 7.25 7.35 -24.30
N ALA A 500 6.01 7.82 -24.12
CA ALA A 500 5.73 9.26 -24.05
C ALA A 500 6.45 9.89 -22.85
N GLU A 501 6.34 9.28 -21.67
CA GLU A 501 7.08 9.72 -20.47
C GLU A 501 8.60 9.76 -20.72
N TRP A 502 9.15 8.73 -21.37
CA TRP A 502 10.59 8.68 -21.68
C TRP A 502 11.00 9.75 -22.69
N LEU A 503 10.21 9.99 -23.74
CA LEU A 503 10.50 11.04 -24.73
C LEU A 503 10.54 12.44 -24.09
N GLU A 504 9.64 12.72 -23.15
CA GLU A 504 9.59 14.00 -22.44
C GLU A 504 10.85 14.29 -21.61
N VAL A 505 11.44 13.25 -21.00
CA VAL A 505 12.58 13.41 -20.08
C VAL A 505 13.92 13.16 -20.76
N ALA A 506 13.99 12.24 -21.74
CA ALA A 506 15.24 11.93 -22.44
C ALA A 506 15.59 12.99 -23.50
N LEU A 507 14.57 13.52 -24.20
CA LEU A 507 14.75 14.53 -25.24
C LEU A 507 14.61 15.94 -24.64
N GLU A 508 15.48 16.28 -23.69
CA GLU A 508 15.40 17.55 -22.97
C GLU A 508 15.83 18.75 -23.83
N ARG A 509 15.16 19.90 -23.66
CA ARG A 509 15.56 21.17 -24.29
C ARG A 509 16.93 21.61 -23.78
N GLY A 510 17.80 22.06 -24.69
CA GLY A 510 19.19 22.39 -24.39
C GLY A 510 20.15 21.22 -24.50
N TRP A 511 19.63 20.01 -24.72
CA TRP A 511 20.44 18.81 -25.02
C TRP A 511 20.04 18.16 -26.35
N ALA A 512 18.76 17.83 -26.54
CA ALA A 512 18.25 17.22 -27.78
C ALA A 512 17.75 18.24 -28.82
N TYR A 513 17.21 19.39 -28.38
CA TYR A 513 16.72 20.45 -29.26
C TYR A 513 16.76 21.83 -28.58
N GLY A 514 16.59 22.90 -29.35
CA GLY A 514 16.64 24.28 -28.87
C GLY A 514 18.08 24.79 -28.70
N PRO A 515 18.29 25.99 -28.11
CA PRO A 515 19.63 26.58 -28.02
C PRO A 515 20.62 25.64 -27.29
N GLY A 516 21.68 25.22 -27.97
CA GLY A 516 22.70 24.30 -27.45
C GLY A 516 22.36 22.81 -27.53
N GLY A 517 21.15 22.44 -27.96
CA GLY A 517 20.69 21.06 -28.02
C GLY A 517 20.93 20.39 -29.37
N HIS A 518 22.15 19.89 -29.59
CA HIS A 518 22.59 19.27 -30.85
C HIS A 518 22.99 17.78 -30.69
N ALA A 519 22.73 17.17 -29.54
CA ALA A 519 23.30 15.86 -29.18
C ALA A 519 22.83 14.69 -30.06
N LEU A 520 21.71 14.86 -30.77
CA LEU A 520 21.12 13.83 -31.63
C LEU A 520 21.24 14.13 -33.12
N GLU A 521 21.85 15.25 -33.50
CA GLU A 521 21.95 15.66 -34.91
C GLU A 521 22.71 14.62 -35.74
N GLY A 522 22.16 14.28 -36.91
CA GLY A 522 22.77 13.33 -37.87
C GLY A 522 22.57 11.85 -37.56
N LYS A 523 22.16 11.50 -36.33
CA LYS A 523 21.83 10.12 -35.93
C LYS A 523 20.59 9.60 -36.66
N GLU A 524 20.40 8.29 -36.68
CA GLU A 524 19.25 7.65 -37.33
C GLU A 524 18.16 7.29 -36.30
N LEU A 525 16.90 7.61 -36.61
CA LEU A 525 15.74 7.16 -35.85
C LEU A 525 14.90 6.19 -36.68
N SER A 526 14.52 5.07 -36.09
CA SER A 526 13.54 4.14 -36.68
C SER A 526 12.57 3.65 -35.60
N ILE A 527 11.46 3.06 -36.04
CA ILE A 527 10.49 2.42 -35.14
C ILE A 527 10.31 0.96 -35.53
N ALA A 528 10.01 0.12 -34.54
CA ALA A 528 9.67 -1.28 -34.73
C ALA A 528 8.38 -1.56 -33.96
N VAL A 529 7.29 -1.76 -34.70
CA VAL A 529 5.97 -1.81 -34.08
C VAL A 529 5.29 -3.15 -34.29
N SER A 530 4.74 -3.72 -33.23
CA SER A 530 3.89 -4.92 -33.35
C SER A 530 2.42 -4.50 -33.44
N THR A 531 1.71 -4.95 -34.47
CA THR A 531 0.27 -4.73 -34.68
C THR A 531 -0.52 -6.00 -34.39
N TRP A 532 -1.85 -5.88 -34.26
CA TRP A 532 -2.78 -7.02 -34.19
C TRP A 532 -3.56 -7.17 -35.52
N SER A 533 -3.01 -6.62 -36.60
CA SER A 533 -3.65 -6.53 -37.91
C SER A 533 -2.61 -6.82 -38.98
N ARG A 534 -3.08 -7.27 -40.15
CA ARG A 534 -2.21 -7.63 -41.26
C ARG A 534 -1.68 -6.38 -41.95
N ALA A 535 -0.57 -6.48 -42.67
CA ALA A 535 0.01 -5.38 -43.45
C ALA A 535 -1.00 -4.85 -44.47
N ASP A 536 -1.76 -5.75 -45.09
CA ASP A 536 -2.79 -5.41 -46.08
C ASP A 536 -3.93 -4.55 -45.49
N ASP A 537 -4.15 -4.59 -44.17
CA ASP A 537 -5.12 -3.72 -43.49
C ASP A 537 -4.68 -2.24 -43.53
N TYR A 538 -3.36 -1.97 -43.68
CA TYR A 538 -2.73 -0.65 -43.70
C TYR A 538 -2.37 -0.18 -45.10
N THR A 539 -3.35 -0.27 -46.00
CA THR A 539 -3.28 0.26 -47.37
C THR A 539 -4.43 1.22 -47.61
N VAL A 540 -4.37 2.01 -48.68
CA VAL A 540 -5.45 2.92 -49.06
C VAL A 540 -6.77 2.15 -49.30
N ASP A 541 -6.67 0.97 -49.90
CA ASP A 541 -7.79 0.08 -50.17
C ASP A 541 -8.05 -0.93 -49.02
N GLY A 542 -7.23 -0.89 -47.98
CA GLY A 542 -7.29 -1.78 -46.82
C GLY A 542 -8.37 -1.36 -45.82
N ARG A 543 -8.59 -2.20 -44.80
CA ARG A 543 -9.64 -2.03 -43.76
C ARG A 543 -9.66 -0.64 -43.14
N TYR A 544 -8.50 -0.01 -42.94
CA TYR A 544 -8.39 1.27 -42.24
C TYR A 544 -8.28 2.49 -43.16
N HIS A 545 -8.20 2.29 -44.49
CA HIS A 545 -8.03 3.35 -45.48
C HIS A 545 -6.87 4.32 -45.18
N ARG A 546 -5.80 3.80 -44.56
CA ARG A 546 -4.63 4.55 -44.12
C ARG A 546 -3.39 3.67 -44.25
N VAL A 547 -2.31 4.26 -44.73
CA VAL A 547 -1.01 3.58 -44.79
C VAL A 547 -0.26 3.72 -43.47
N MET A 548 0.57 2.73 -43.11
CA MET A 548 1.27 2.75 -41.81
C MET A 548 2.13 4.01 -41.63
N SER A 549 2.76 4.50 -42.69
CA SER A 549 3.58 5.72 -42.65
C SER A 549 2.79 6.96 -42.20
N GLU A 550 1.51 7.08 -42.58
CA GLU A 550 0.64 8.17 -42.10
C GLU A 550 0.41 8.04 -40.60
N LEU A 551 0.14 6.83 -40.12
CA LEU A 551 -0.14 6.55 -38.71
C LEU A 551 1.09 6.72 -37.81
N THR A 552 2.30 6.60 -38.38
CA THR A 552 3.56 6.74 -37.63
C THR A 552 4.29 8.05 -37.90
N SER A 553 3.70 8.94 -38.68
CA SER A 553 4.26 10.27 -39.01
C SER A 553 4.66 11.15 -37.80
N PRO A 554 4.07 11.01 -36.59
CA PRO A 554 4.59 11.74 -35.43
C PRO A 554 6.05 11.42 -35.08
N PHE A 555 6.53 10.19 -35.33
CA PHE A 555 7.92 9.81 -35.05
C PHE A 555 8.91 10.41 -36.05
N GLU A 556 8.49 10.56 -37.30
CA GLU A 556 9.22 11.31 -38.31
C GLU A 556 9.34 12.78 -37.91
N THR A 557 8.25 13.36 -37.40
CA THR A 557 8.23 14.73 -36.88
C THR A 557 9.17 14.89 -35.68
N ILE A 558 9.21 13.91 -34.77
CA ILE A 558 10.14 13.88 -33.63
C ILE A 558 11.59 13.86 -34.14
N ALA A 559 11.93 12.99 -35.10
CA ALA A 559 13.28 12.92 -35.66
C ALA A 559 13.70 14.27 -36.26
N ALA A 560 12.83 14.88 -37.08
CA ALA A 560 13.08 16.18 -37.67
C ALA A 560 13.29 17.27 -36.61
N ARG A 561 12.54 17.24 -35.51
CA ARG A 561 12.65 18.21 -34.42
C ARG A 561 13.99 18.18 -33.69
N VAL A 562 14.61 17.00 -33.58
CA VAL A 562 15.91 16.80 -32.89
C VAL A 562 17.08 16.62 -33.86
N GLY A 563 16.87 16.89 -35.15
CA GLY A 563 17.91 16.82 -36.18
C GLY A 563 18.37 15.41 -36.57
N MET A 564 17.58 14.39 -36.27
CA MET A 564 17.83 13.00 -36.67
C MET A 564 17.30 12.70 -38.08
N ARG A 565 17.93 11.74 -38.77
CA ARG A 565 17.43 11.17 -40.02
C ARG A 565 16.44 10.05 -39.72
N TYR A 566 15.17 10.23 -40.09
CA TYR A 566 14.18 9.18 -39.96
C TYR A 566 14.35 8.12 -41.04
N ARG A 567 14.41 6.84 -40.65
CA ARG A 567 14.28 5.70 -41.56
C ARG A 567 12.93 5.04 -41.35
N PRO A 568 12.22 4.63 -42.43
CA PRO A 568 10.94 3.96 -42.34
C PRO A 568 10.98 2.77 -41.38
N GLY A 569 9.97 2.67 -40.52
CA GLY A 569 9.90 1.64 -39.49
C GLY A 569 9.72 0.22 -40.01
N HIS A 570 9.93 -0.74 -39.12
CA HIS A 570 9.83 -2.16 -39.39
C HIS A 570 8.57 -2.78 -38.78
N LEU A 571 7.90 -3.60 -39.59
CA LEU A 571 6.81 -4.49 -39.23
C LEU A 571 7.30 -5.90 -39.59
N ALA A 572 7.67 -6.71 -38.60
CA ALA A 572 8.18 -8.07 -38.80
C ALA A 572 7.21 -9.13 -38.31
N ASP A 573 7.13 -10.24 -39.03
CA ASP A 573 6.48 -11.46 -38.53
C ASP A 573 7.47 -12.41 -37.83
N ALA A 574 8.77 -12.26 -38.12
CA ALA A 574 9.83 -13.13 -37.62
C ALA A 574 10.87 -12.37 -36.79
N ALA A 575 11.27 -12.95 -35.65
CA ALA A 575 12.20 -12.31 -34.73
C ALA A 575 13.65 -12.21 -35.24
N ARG A 576 14.07 -13.12 -36.13
CA ARG A 576 15.40 -13.10 -36.73
C ARG A 576 15.56 -11.96 -37.75
N ASP A 577 14.55 -11.75 -38.58
CA ASP A 577 14.55 -10.68 -39.58
C ASP A 577 14.64 -9.31 -38.89
N TYR A 578 13.94 -9.16 -37.76
CA TYR A 578 14.01 -7.95 -36.95
C TYR A 578 15.44 -7.67 -36.42
N ALA A 579 16.13 -8.68 -35.91
CA ALA A 579 17.46 -8.51 -35.34
C ALA A 579 18.53 -8.14 -36.40
N ARG A 580 18.39 -8.68 -37.62
CA ARG A 580 19.25 -8.30 -38.76
C ARG A 580 18.96 -6.90 -39.26
N TRP A 581 17.69 -6.53 -39.36
CA TRP A 581 17.26 -5.19 -39.76
C TRP A 581 17.73 -4.13 -38.77
N SER A 582 17.56 -4.35 -37.45
CA SER A 582 17.99 -3.39 -36.45
C SER A 582 19.49 -3.13 -36.53
N ALA A 583 20.28 -4.19 -36.75
CA ALA A 583 21.73 -4.10 -36.92
C ALA A 583 22.17 -3.48 -38.28
N GLY A 584 21.25 -3.10 -39.16
CA GLY A 584 21.58 -2.49 -40.46
C GLY A 584 22.15 -3.46 -41.48
N ARG A 585 21.92 -4.76 -41.29
CA ARG A 585 22.41 -5.82 -42.18
C ARG A 585 21.43 -6.15 -43.32
N GLU A 586 20.23 -5.58 -43.29
CA GLU A 586 19.21 -5.71 -44.35
C GLU A 586 18.55 -4.36 -44.62
N ASP A 587 18.44 -3.99 -45.89
CA ASP A 587 17.63 -2.85 -46.35
C ASP A 587 16.25 -3.37 -46.79
N GLY A 588 15.17 -2.78 -46.27
CA GLY A 588 13.83 -3.15 -46.73
C GLY A 588 12.68 -2.63 -45.88
N ALA A 589 11.90 -1.74 -46.49
CA ALA A 589 10.57 -1.33 -46.05
C ALA A 589 9.57 -2.49 -46.13
N LEU A 590 8.63 -2.51 -45.18
CA LEU A 590 7.31 -3.19 -45.22
C LEU A 590 7.30 -4.53 -45.99
N ARG A 591 7.73 -5.62 -45.35
CA ARG A 591 7.38 -6.97 -45.83
C ARG A 591 6.03 -7.40 -45.24
N LYS A 592 5.22 -8.04 -46.08
CA LYS A 592 3.84 -8.46 -45.81
C LYS A 592 3.73 -9.33 -44.54
N VAL A 593 2.75 -8.99 -43.70
CA VAL A 593 2.23 -9.81 -42.56
C VAL A 593 1.42 -11.00 -43.05
#